data_AF-A0A3S1KLF9-F1
#
_entry.id   AF-A0A3S1KLF9-F1
#
_cell.length_a   1.000
_cell.length_b   1.000
_cell.length_c   1.000
_cell.angle_alpha   90.00
_cell.angle_beta   90.00
_cell.angle_gamma   90.00
#
_symmetry.space_group_name_H-M   'P 1'
#
loop_
_entity.id
_entity.type
_entity.pdbx_description
1 polymer ?
#
loop_
_entity_poly.entity_id
_entity_poly.type
_entity_poly.pdbx_seq_one_letter_code
_entity_poly.pdbx_strand_id
1 'polypeptide(L)'
;MEFSADRPTFFVNPDYRPMTGAAKPVIDPATLETVGAIAAAADGEIDAVLTAATKAQTAWKKLDAKSRARHLHAVANAIEAADFTRCAELMVREMGKP
;
A
#
# COMPACT_ATOMS: atom_id res chain seq x y z
N MET A 1 -3.76 2.00 -12.37
CA MET A 1 -3.68 0.52 -12.44
C MET A 1 -4.29 -0.05 -11.18
N GLU A 2 -5.05 -1.14 -11.24
CA GLU A 2 -5.58 -1.81 -10.05
C GLU A 2 -4.49 -2.64 -9.32
N PHE A 3 -4.62 -2.74 -8.00
CA PHE A 3 -3.75 -3.55 -7.16
C PHE A 3 -3.90 -5.04 -7.51
N SER A 4 -2.76 -5.74 -7.58
CA SER A 4 -2.73 -7.19 -7.70
C SER A 4 -1.59 -7.77 -6.87
N ALA A 5 -1.87 -8.80 -6.08
CA ALA A 5 -0.92 -9.36 -5.12
C ALA A 5 0.28 -10.06 -5.78
N ASP A 6 0.13 -10.52 -7.02
CA ASP A 6 1.16 -11.19 -7.82
C ASP A 6 2.14 -10.23 -8.51
N ARG A 7 1.85 -8.92 -8.50
CA ARG A 7 2.65 -7.92 -9.19
C ARG A 7 3.23 -6.89 -8.22
N PRO A 8 4.56 -6.85 -8.06
CA PRO A 8 5.22 -5.82 -7.28
C PRO A 8 4.88 -4.41 -7.81
N THR A 9 4.26 -3.61 -6.96
CA THR A 9 3.92 -2.21 -7.26
C THR A 9 4.18 -1.35 -6.04
N PHE A 10 4.50 -0.07 -6.27
CA PHE A 10 4.49 0.94 -5.23
C PHE A 10 3.34 1.93 -5.48
N PHE A 11 2.76 2.47 -4.40
CA PHE A 11 1.67 3.42 -4.50
C PHE A 11 2.20 4.85 -4.34
N VAL A 12 1.83 5.72 -5.27
CA VAL A 12 1.98 7.17 -5.14
C VAL A 12 0.72 7.83 -5.68
N ASN A 13 0.01 8.53 -4.80
CA ASN A 13 -1.36 8.97 -5.06
C ASN A 13 -1.52 9.64 -6.44
N PRO A 14 -2.49 9.20 -7.25
CA PRO A 14 -3.55 8.22 -6.95
C PRO A 14 -3.27 6.78 -7.43
N ASP A 15 -2.07 6.47 -7.92
CA ASP A 15 -1.82 5.28 -8.73
C ASP A 15 -0.83 4.28 -8.11
N TYR A 16 -1.09 2.99 -8.38
CA TYR A 16 -0.07 1.94 -8.31
C TYR A 16 0.82 1.97 -9.55
N ARG A 17 2.14 1.89 -9.33
CA ARG A 17 3.17 1.88 -10.37
C ARG A 17 4.01 0.61 -10.25
N PRO A 18 4.38 -0.03 -11.37
CA PRO A 18 5.20 -1.24 -11.34
C PRO A 18 6.57 -0.95 -10.73
N MET A 19 7.07 -1.89 -9.93
CA MET A 19 8.44 -1.84 -9.42
C MET A 19 9.41 -2.49 -10.41
N THR A 20 10.63 -1.96 -10.45
CA THR A 20 11.73 -2.41 -11.30
C THR A 20 12.63 -3.43 -10.60
N GLY A 21 12.55 -3.51 -9.27
CA GLY A 21 13.30 -4.48 -8.47
C GLY A 21 12.91 -5.93 -8.79
N ALA A 22 13.85 -6.86 -8.54
CA ALA A 22 13.58 -8.28 -8.70
C ALA A 22 12.43 -8.73 -7.79
N ALA A 23 11.45 -9.42 -8.39
CA ALA A 23 10.31 -9.97 -7.68
C ALA A 23 10.76 -11.07 -6.69
N LYS A 24 10.26 -11.00 -5.47
CA LYS A 24 10.44 -11.97 -4.40
C LYS A 24 9.08 -12.56 -4.05
N PRO A 25 8.92 -13.89 -4.07
CA PRO A 25 7.66 -14.51 -3.74
C PRO A 25 7.33 -14.31 -2.25
N VAL A 26 6.06 -14.04 -1.97
CA VAL A 26 5.49 -14.10 -0.63
C VAL A 26 4.92 -15.49 -0.45
N ILE A 27 5.37 -16.19 0.57
CA ILE A 27 5.05 -17.60 0.82
C ILE A 27 4.11 -17.71 2.01
N ASP A 28 3.04 -18.47 1.84
CA ASP A 28 2.15 -18.87 2.91
C ASP A 28 2.89 -19.83 3.86
N PRO A 29 3.11 -19.46 5.13
CA PRO A 29 3.85 -20.31 6.06
C PRO A 29 3.10 -21.61 6.43
N ALA A 30 1.77 -21.67 6.25
CA ALA A 30 0.97 -22.85 6.57
C ALA A 30 1.00 -23.90 5.46
N THR A 31 1.08 -23.47 4.20
CA THR A 31 0.96 -24.35 3.02
C THR A 31 2.21 -24.40 2.14
N LEU A 32 3.14 -23.47 2.33
CA LEU A 32 4.32 -23.23 1.48
C LEU A 32 3.97 -22.79 0.04
N GLU A 33 2.72 -22.44 -0.22
CA GLU A 33 2.29 -21.90 -1.51
C GLU A 33 2.69 -20.43 -1.69
N THR A 34 2.87 -19.99 -2.93
CA THR A 34 3.07 -18.57 -3.23
C THR A 34 1.74 -17.83 -3.23
N VAL A 35 1.65 -16.73 -2.49
CA VAL A 35 0.41 -15.94 -2.32
C VAL A 35 0.51 -14.52 -2.87
N GLY A 36 1.71 -14.12 -3.28
CA GLY A 36 1.97 -12.84 -3.91
C GLY A 36 3.43 -12.65 -4.25
N ALA A 37 3.79 -11.45 -4.68
CA ALA A 37 5.15 -11.05 -4.95
C ALA A 37 5.39 -9.59 -4.54
N ILE A 38 6.55 -9.35 -3.92
CA ILE A 38 7.04 -8.03 -3.56
C ILE A 38 8.37 -7.75 -4.24
N ALA A 39 8.78 -6.50 -4.32
CA ALA A 39 10.12 -6.13 -4.77
C ALA A 39 10.71 -5.09 -3.81
N ALA A 40 12.04 -5.02 -3.76
CA ALA A 40 12.70 -3.89 -3.11
C ALA A 40 12.61 -2.67 -4.02
N ALA A 41 12.31 -1.50 -3.45
CA ALA A 41 12.27 -0.25 -4.21
C ALA A 41 13.68 0.13 -4.67
N ALA A 42 13.82 0.53 -5.93
CA ALA A 42 15.05 1.10 -6.46
C ALA A 42 15.18 2.57 -6.04
N ASP A 43 16.40 3.11 -6.01
CA ASP A 43 16.68 4.49 -5.59
C ASP A 43 15.80 5.53 -6.33
N GLY A 44 15.67 5.38 -7.65
CA GLY A 44 14.83 6.29 -8.44
C GLY A 44 13.33 6.22 -8.12
N GLU A 45 12.83 5.08 -7.65
CA GLU A 45 11.44 4.93 -7.20
C GLU A 45 11.24 5.60 -5.84
N ILE A 46 12.22 5.45 -4.94
CA ILE A 46 12.24 6.11 -3.63
C ILE A 46 12.25 7.63 -3.83
N ASP A 47 13.13 8.16 -4.67
CA ASP A 47 13.22 9.60 -4.96
C ASP A 47 11.91 10.17 -5.53
N ALA A 48 11.25 9.42 -6.41
CA ALA A 48 9.97 9.81 -6.99
C ALA A 48 8.87 9.90 -5.91
N VAL A 49 8.81 8.93 -5.00
CA VAL A 49 7.86 8.93 -3.88
C VAL A 49 8.17 10.08 -2.91
N LEU A 50 9.44 10.28 -2.55
CA LEU A 50 9.86 11.36 -1.66
C LEU A 50 9.51 12.73 -2.22
N THR A 51 9.77 12.96 -3.51
CA THR A 51 9.41 14.22 -4.18
C THR A 51 7.91 14.51 -4.08
N ALA A 52 7.07 13.51 -4.35
CA ALA A 52 5.61 13.65 -4.24
C ALA A 52 5.16 13.88 -2.79
N ALA A 53 5.74 13.13 -1.84
CA ALA A 53 5.44 13.24 -0.42
C ALA A 53 5.83 14.62 0.14
N THR A 54 7.01 15.16 -0.21
CA THR A 54 7.46 16.50 0.23
C THR A 54 6.53 17.60 -0.28
N LYS A 55 6.06 17.50 -1.53
CA LYS A 55 5.07 18.43 -2.10
C LYS A 55 3.75 18.36 -1.33
N ALA A 56 3.23 17.16 -1.10
CA ALA A 56 1.98 16.95 -0.37
C ALA A 56 2.08 17.42 1.10
N GLN A 57 3.20 17.15 1.76
CA GLN A 57 3.47 17.56 3.14
C GLN A 57 3.37 19.08 3.31
N THR A 58 3.83 19.85 2.33
CA THR A 58 3.77 21.32 2.38
C THR A 58 2.34 21.86 2.38
N ALA A 59 1.40 21.16 1.73
CA ALA A 59 -0.03 21.48 1.81
C ALA A 59 -0.62 20.96 3.13
N TRP A 60 -0.29 19.73 3.52
CA TRP A 60 -0.80 19.09 4.73
C TRP A 60 -0.47 19.88 6.01
N LYS A 61 0.76 20.41 6.11
CA LYS A 61 1.20 21.17 7.30
C LYS A 61 0.42 22.47 7.53
N LYS A 62 -0.24 23.00 6.49
CA LYS A 62 -1.06 24.21 6.57
C LYS A 62 -2.48 23.94 7.08
N LEU A 63 -2.88 22.68 7.19
CA LEU A 63 -4.20 22.30 7.67
C LEU A 63 -4.27 22.46 9.20
N ASP A 64 -5.43 22.86 9.70
CA ASP A 64 -5.73 22.81 11.14
C ASP A 64 -6.03 21.38 11.60
N ALA A 65 -6.13 21.20 12.92
CA ALA A 65 -6.43 19.88 13.50
C ALA A 65 -7.78 19.34 13.03
N LYS A 66 -8.79 20.21 12.90
CA LYS A 66 -10.15 19.83 12.47
C LYS A 66 -10.17 19.29 11.04
N SER A 67 -9.46 19.93 10.13
CA SER A 67 -9.35 19.52 8.73
C SER A 67 -8.61 18.20 8.59
N ARG A 68 -7.52 18.01 9.36
CA ARG A 68 -6.82 16.71 9.42
C ARG A 68 -7.72 15.60 9.97
N ALA A 69 -8.49 15.88 11.03
CA ALA A 69 -9.45 14.92 11.59
C ALA A 69 -10.51 14.52 10.56
N ARG A 70 -11.03 15.47 9.77
CA ARG A 70 -11.96 15.17 8.67
C ARG A 70 -11.37 14.19 7.65
N HIS A 71 -10.09 14.34 7.28
CA HIS A 71 -9.43 13.39 6.39
C HIS A 71 -9.29 12.00 7.01
N LEU A 72 -8.95 11.91 8.30
CA LEU A 72 -8.86 10.63 9.02
C LEU A 72 -10.24 9.94 9.10
N HIS A 73 -11.30 10.69 9.40
CA HIS A 73 -12.66 10.15 9.38
C HIS A 73 -13.09 9.68 7.99
N ALA A 74 -12.70 10.40 6.92
CA ALA A 74 -12.99 9.96 5.56
C ALA A 74 -12.28 8.63 5.24
N VAL A 75 -11.04 8.44 5.69
CA VAL A 75 -10.32 7.16 5.56
C VAL A 75 -11.01 6.06 6.37
N ALA A 76 -11.38 6.33 7.62
CA ALA A 76 -12.10 5.36 8.45
C ALA A 76 -13.42 4.94 7.82
N ASN A 77 -14.24 5.88 7.33
CA ASN A 77 -15.50 5.58 6.67
C ASN A 77 -15.29 4.79 5.37
N ALA A 78 -14.23 5.10 4.61
CA ALA A 78 -13.91 4.36 3.39
C ALA A 78 -13.49 2.91 3.70
N ILE A 79 -12.80 2.71 4.82
CA ILE A 79 -12.51 1.38 5.35
C ILE A 79 -13.83 0.69 5.73
N GLU A 80 -14.62 1.26 6.65
CA GLU A 80 -15.87 0.65 7.11
C GLU A 80 -16.87 0.27 5.98
N ALA A 81 -16.88 1.03 4.89
CA ALA A 81 -17.75 0.78 3.75
C ALA A 81 -17.20 -0.20 2.70
N ALA A 82 -15.90 -0.53 2.74
CA ALA A 82 -15.27 -1.40 1.76
C ALA A 82 -15.40 -2.89 2.11
N ASP A 83 -15.46 -3.74 1.07
CA ASP A 83 -15.27 -5.17 1.25
C ASP A 83 -13.77 -5.48 1.46
N PHE A 84 -13.45 -5.93 2.68
CA PHE A 84 -12.09 -6.30 3.06
C PHE A 84 -11.82 -7.79 3.05
N THR A 85 -12.75 -8.63 2.60
CA THR A 85 -12.58 -10.09 2.60
C THR A 85 -11.26 -10.49 1.96
N ARG A 86 -10.99 -9.99 0.74
CA ARG A 86 -9.73 -10.24 0.02
C ARG A 86 -8.48 -9.72 0.76
N CYS A 87 -8.58 -8.56 1.42
CA CYS A 87 -7.47 -8.00 2.18
C CYS A 87 -7.15 -8.84 3.41
N ALA A 88 -8.19 -9.24 4.16
CA ALA A 88 -8.06 -10.07 5.35
C ALA A 88 -7.49 -11.46 5.01
N GLU A 89 -7.96 -12.10 3.94
CA GLU A 89 -7.43 -13.37 3.45
C GLU A 89 -5.93 -13.27 3.11
N LEU A 90 -5.54 -12.22 2.37
CA LEU A 90 -4.13 -12.00 2.03
C LEU A 90 -3.27 -11.78 3.27
N MET A 91 -3.74 -10.97 4.23
CA MET A 91 -3.02 -10.71 5.48
C MET A 91 -2.84 -11.99 6.33
N VAL A 92 -3.85 -12.86 6.38
CA VAL A 92 -3.79 -14.14 7.07
C VAL A 92 -2.79 -15.08 6.40
N ARG A 93 -2.90 -15.27 5.09
CA ARG A 93 -2.01 -16.14 4.32
C ARG A 93 -0.57 -15.66 4.31
N GLU A 94 -0.33 -14.35 4.31
CA GLU A 94 1.03 -13.79 4.37
C GLU A 94 1.68 -13.99 5.76
N MET A 95 0.91 -13.80 6.84
CA MET A 95 1.46 -13.76 8.20
C MET A 95 1.35 -15.09 8.96
N GLY A 96 0.52 -16.02 8.50
CA GLY A 96 0.19 -17.26 9.23
C GLY A 96 -0.65 -17.03 10.48
N LYS A 97 -1.42 -15.94 10.54
CA LYS A 97 -2.32 -15.64 11.66
C LYS A 97 -3.56 -16.55 11.61
N PRO A 98 -4.21 -16.85 12.76
CA PRO A 98 -5.49 -17.57 12.77
C PRO A 98 -6.58 -16.82 12.01
#